data_AF-A0A0W0STU9-F1
#
_entry.id   AF-A0A0W0STU9-F1
#
_cell.length_a   1.000
_cell.length_b   1.000
_cell.length_c   1.000
_cell.angle_alpha   90.00
_cell.angle_beta   90.00
_cell.angle_gamma   90.00
#
_symmetry.space_group_name_H-M   'P 1'
#
loop_
_entity.id
_entity.type
_entity.pdbx_description
1 polymer ?
#
loop_
_entity_poly.entity_id
_entity_poly.type
_entity_poly.pdbx_seq_one_letter_code
_entity_poly.pdbx_strand_id
1 'polypeptide(L)'
;MSLPFINIFGKDSIQEVLGDREFPNKTFISWLVAEKIPFYLRIKGNVDICVGKRKFKTSAQLFNHLAPYQQQIFGMKVQVFG
;
A
#
# COMPACT_ATOMS: atom_id res chain seq x y z
N MET A 1 15.09 12.54 6.53
CA MET A 1 15.46 12.54 5.10
C MET A 1 14.44 13.44 4.41
N SER A 2 14.83 14.64 3.98
CA SER A 2 13.95 15.50 3.19
C SER A 2 14.14 15.16 1.71
N LEU A 3 13.04 14.90 1.00
CA LEU A 3 13.07 14.65 -0.43
C LEU A 3 13.25 15.99 -1.15
N PRO A 4 14.28 16.16 -2.02
CA PRO A 4 14.55 17.42 -2.71
C PRO A 4 13.33 17.99 -3.44
N PHE A 5 12.50 17.11 -4.00
CA PHE A 5 11.25 17.47 -4.68
C PHE A 5 10.29 18.27 -3.79
N ILE A 6 10.08 17.86 -2.54
CA ILE A 6 9.07 18.45 -1.66
C ILE A 6 9.51 19.82 -1.17
N ASN A 7 10.82 20.00 -0.97
CA ASN A 7 11.37 21.30 -0.60
C ASN A 7 11.20 22.32 -1.72
N ILE A 8 11.10 21.88 -2.98
CA ILE A 8 11.02 22.76 -4.16
C ILE A 8 9.55 22.97 -4.56
N PHE A 9 8.76 21.91 -4.64
CA PHE A 9 7.41 21.93 -5.22
C PHE A 9 6.29 21.83 -4.19
N GLY A 10 6.62 21.59 -2.92
CA GLY A 10 5.63 21.28 -1.90
C GLY A 10 5.03 19.89 -2.06
N LYS A 11 4.45 19.38 -0.98
CA LYS A 11 3.79 18.06 -0.97
C LYS A 11 2.43 18.06 -1.67
N ASP A 12 1.76 19.21 -1.70
CA ASP A 12 0.44 19.37 -2.32
C ASP A 12 0.48 19.20 -3.85
N SER A 13 1.67 19.29 -4.44
CA SER A 13 1.92 18.98 -5.85
C SER A 13 1.93 17.47 -6.16
N ILE A 14 1.90 16.61 -5.13
CA ILE A 14 1.88 15.15 -5.29
C ILE A 14 0.43 14.68 -5.25
N GLN A 15 -0.12 14.33 -6.41
CA GLN A 15 -1.46 13.76 -6.50
C GLN A 15 -1.52 12.36 -5.89
N GLU A 16 -0.61 11.47 -6.32
CA GLU A 16 -0.50 10.11 -5.80
C GLU A 16 0.87 9.49 -6.08
N VAL A 17 1.28 8.54 -5.25
CA VAL A 17 2.52 7.76 -5.43
C VAL A 17 2.18 6.34 -5.85
N LEU A 18 2.74 5.90 -6.98
CA LEU A 18 2.66 4.51 -7.44
C LEU A 18 3.96 3.78 -7.11
N GLY A 19 3.88 2.58 -6.55
CA GLY A 19 5.07 1.76 -6.25
C GLY A 19 4.88 0.27 -6.51
N ASP A 20 5.93 -0.39 -6.99
CA ASP A 20 5.95 -1.83 -7.28
C ASP A 20 6.44 -2.65 -6.06
N ARG A 21 6.47 -3.98 -6.20
CA ARG A 21 6.72 -5.01 -5.18
C ARG A 21 8.05 -4.90 -4.43
N GLU A 22 9.04 -4.20 -4.98
CA GLU A 22 10.35 -4.00 -4.35
C GLU A 22 10.47 -2.64 -3.65
N PHE A 23 9.45 -1.80 -3.79
CA PHE A 23 9.43 -0.45 -3.26
C PHE A 23 8.95 -0.30 -1.81
N PRO A 24 8.17 -1.21 -1.18
CA PRO A 24 7.61 -0.92 0.13
C PRO A 24 8.68 -0.98 1.23
N ASN A 25 9.25 0.18 1.57
CA ASN A 25 10.04 0.40 2.77
C ASN A 25 9.11 0.95 3.88
N LYS A 26 9.08 0.30 5.05
CA LYS A 26 8.25 0.68 6.21
C LYS A 26 8.39 2.17 6.56
N THR A 27 9.60 2.72 6.50
CA THR A 27 9.88 4.12 6.80
C THR A 27 9.22 5.04 5.77
N PHE A 28 9.29 4.68 4.49
CA PHE A 28 8.73 5.48 3.41
C PHE A 28 7.20 5.48 3.44
N ILE A 29 6.58 4.31 3.65
CA ILE A 29 5.12 4.20 3.81
C ILE A 29 4.64 4.97 5.02
N SER A 30 5.34 4.87 6.15
CA SER A 30 4.99 5.63 7.37
C SER A 30 5.04 7.13 7.13
N TRP A 31 6.02 7.60 6.34
CA TRP A 31 6.11 9.00 5.95
C TRP A 31 4.95 9.42 5.03
N LEU A 32 4.61 8.64 4.01
CA LEU A 32 3.45 8.91 3.15
C LEU A 32 2.13 9.02 3.96
N VAL A 33 1.95 8.12 4.91
CA VAL A 33 0.77 8.14 5.82
C VAL A 33 0.78 9.38 6.71
N ALA A 34 1.92 9.73 7.30
CA ALA A 34 2.05 10.91 8.17
C ALA A 34 1.77 12.22 7.41
N GLU A 35 2.25 12.32 6.18
CA GLU A 35 2.05 13.49 5.31
C GLU A 35 0.69 13.49 4.61
N LYS A 36 -0.13 12.43 4.79
CA LYS A 36 -1.43 12.25 4.12
C LYS A 36 -1.35 12.25 2.60
N ILE A 37 -0.26 11.74 2.04
CA ILE A 37 -0.05 11.63 0.59
C ILE A 37 -0.75 10.35 0.09
N PRO A 38 -1.65 10.42 -0.90
CA PRO A 38 -2.28 9.24 -1.48
C PRO A 38 -1.25 8.34 -2.17
N PHE A 39 -1.40 7.01 -2.06
CA PHE A 39 -0.50 6.08 -2.73
C PHE A 39 -1.16 4.74 -3.07
N TYR A 40 -0.64 4.09 -4.11
CA TYR A 40 -1.00 2.75 -4.53
C TYR A 40 0.25 1.89 -4.65
N LEU A 41 0.33 0.83 -3.85
CA LEU A 41 1.46 -0.08 -3.83
C LEU A 41 1.05 -1.47 -4.29
N ARG A 42 1.82 -2.06 -5.19
CA ARG A 42 1.69 -3.46 -5.57
C ARG A 42 2.43 -4.33 -4.56
N ILE A 43 1.70 -5.23 -3.91
CA ILE A 43 2.27 -6.21 -2.96
C ILE A 43 2.47 -7.58 -3.61
N LYS A 44 3.45 -8.36 -3.13
CA LYS A 44 3.58 -9.77 -3.56
C LYS A 44 2.43 -10.62 -3.01
N GLY A 45 2.11 -11.69 -3.73
CA GLY A 45 1.05 -12.66 -3.39
C GLY A 45 1.26 -13.43 -2.08
N ASN A 46 2.50 -13.45 -1.56
CA ASN A 46 2.91 -14.17 -0.36
C ASN A 46 3.01 -13.28 0.89
N VAL A 47 2.57 -12.03 0.79
CA VAL A 47 2.56 -11.10 1.93
C VAL A 47 1.40 -11.46 2.84
N ASP A 48 1.66 -11.55 4.14
CA ASP A 48 0.63 -11.86 5.12
C ASP A 48 -0.25 -10.63 5.39
N ILE A 49 -1.56 -10.81 5.30
CA ILE A 49 -2.55 -9.77 5.56
C ILE A 49 -3.39 -10.21 6.74
N CYS A 50 -3.45 -9.36 7.78
CA CYS A 50 -4.42 -9.52 8.84
C CYS A 50 -5.66 -8.69 8.54
N VAL A 51 -6.79 -9.37 8.42
CA VAL A 51 -8.11 -8.75 8.29
C VAL A 51 -8.79 -8.78 9.66
N GLY A 52 -8.97 -7.59 10.25
CA GLY A 52 -9.55 -7.46 11.59
C GLY A 52 -8.62 -7.97 12.70
N LYS A 53 -9.17 -8.69 13.69
CA LYS A 53 -8.43 -9.16 14.88
C LYS A 53 -7.91 -10.61 14.81
N ARG A 54 -8.23 -11.40 13.78
CA ARG A 54 -8.12 -12.88 13.91
C ARG A 54 -7.67 -13.70 12.70
N LYS A 55 -7.60 -13.17 11.47
CA LYS A 55 -7.27 -14.01 10.31
C LYS A 55 -6.10 -13.45 9.52
N PHE A 56 -4.97 -14.14 9.60
CA PHE A 56 -3.89 -14.05 8.64
C PHE A 56 -4.31 -14.81 7.38
N LYS A 57 -4.28 -14.13 6.24
CA LYS A 57 -4.37 -14.72 4.92
C LYS A 57 -3.23 -14.18 4.09
N THR A 58 -2.70 -14.96 3.18
CA THR A 58 -1.80 -14.39 2.17
C THR A 58 -2.60 -13.45 1.28
N SER A 59 -1.94 -12.43 0.73
CA SER A 59 -2.58 -11.50 -0.19
C SER A 59 -3.22 -12.21 -1.39
N ALA A 60 -2.60 -13.28 -1.91
CA ALA A 60 -3.20 -14.10 -2.96
C ALA A 60 -4.50 -14.80 -2.52
N GLN A 61 -4.57 -15.32 -1.29
CA GLN A 61 -5.77 -15.96 -0.75
C GLN A 61 -6.96 -15.01 -0.59
N LEU A 62 -6.72 -13.70 -0.49
CA LEU A 62 -7.78 -12.69 -0.43
C LEU A 62 -8.48 -12.47 -1.77
N PHE A 63 -7.78 -12.71 -2.87
CA PHE A 63 -8.26 -12.45 -4.23
C PHE A 63 -8.41 -13.72 -5.07
N ASN A 64 -8.31 -14.91 -4.46
CA ASN A 64 -8.27 -16.18 -5.19
C ASN A 64 -9.58 -16.53 -5.91
N HIS A 65 -10.67 -15.85 -5.57
CA HIS A 65 -11.98 -15.97 -6.22
C HIS A 65 -12.18 -15.01 -7.39
N LEU A 66 -11.22 -14.11 -7.66
CA LEU A 66 -11.29 -13.18 -8.79
C LEU A 66 -10.81 -13.85 -10.08
N ALA A 67 -11.62 -13.75 -11.13
CA ALA A 67 -11.19 -14.08 -12.48
C ALA A 67 -10.24 -13.01 -13.05
N PRO A 68 -9.49 -13.30 -14.12
CA PRO A 68 -8.72 -12.29 -14.85
C PRO A 68 -9.59 -11.07 -15.17
N TYR A 69 -9.01 -9.87 -15.06
CA TYR A 69 -9.67 -8.56 -15.26
C TYR A 69 -10.76 -8.19 -14.25
N GLN A 70 -10.95 -8.95 -13.16
CA GLN A 70 -11.81 -8.55 -12.05
C GLN A 70 -11.04 -7.83 -10.95
N GLN A 71 -11.72 -6.91 -10.28
CA GLN A 71 -11.21 -6.20 -9.10
C GLN A 71 -12.21 -6.27 -7.95
N GLN A 72 -11.68 -6.26 -6.73
CA GLN A 72 -12.47 -6.10 -5.51
C GLN A 72 -11.77 -5.12 -4.58
N ILE A 73 -12.55 -4.17 -4.07
CA ILE A 73 -12.10 -3.17 -3.10
C ILE A 73 -12.68 -3.54 -1.74
N PHE A 74 -11.83 -3.65 -0.73
CA PHE A 74 -12.26 -3.84 0.64
C PHE A 74 -12.34 -2.47 1.34
N GLY A 75 -13.54 -2.05 1.74
CA GLY A 75 -13.77 -0.82 2.51
C GLY A 75 -13.34 -0.92 3.98
N MET A 76 -12.34 -1.74 4.29
CA MET A 76 -11.91 -2.05 5.65
C MET A 76 -10.42 -1.83 5.84
N LYS A 77 -10.01 -1.44 7.05
CA LYS A 77 -8.59 -1.35 7.39
C LYS A 77 -7.98 -2.74 7.44
N VAL A 78 -6.92 -2.94 6.67
CA VAL A 78 -6.12 -4.16 6.67
C VAL A 78 -4.72 -3.86 7.19
N GLN A 79 -4.14 -4.79 7.94
CA GLN A 79 -2.73 -4.72 8.29
C GLN A 79 -1.95 -5.63 7.34
N VAL A 80 -0.95 -5.07 6.68
CA VAL A 80 -0.08 -5.78 5.73
C VAL A 80 1.26 -6.04 6.44
N PHE A 81 1.66 -7.31 6.52
CA PHE A 81 2.89 -7.78 7.12
C PHE A 81 3.80 -8.32 6.02
N GLY A 82 4.89 -7.60 5.77
CA GLY A 82 5.90 -7.93 4.75
C GLY A 82 7.24 -7.32 5.13
#